data_AF-V9L5U3-F1
#
_entry.id   AF-V9L5U3-F1
#
_cell.length_a   1.000
_cell.length_b   1.000
_cell.length_c   1.000
_cell.angle_alpha   90.00
_cell.angle_beta   90.00
_cell.angle_gamma   90.00
#
_symmetry.space_group_name_H-M   'P 1'
#
loop_
_entity.id
_entity.type
_entity.pdbx_description
1 polymer ?
#
loop_
_entity_poly.entity_id
_entity_poly.type
_entity_poly.pdbx_seq_one_letter_code
_entity_poly.pdbx_strand_id
1 'polypeptide(L)' 'MPPLPGVELVQTPLQLYRYLLRCCKQLPAKNMQQHYKHAIRQNFKVHADEDNPERIRQIIKRAIEDADWILNKYKDLKQ' A
#
# COMPACT_ATOMS: atom_id res chain seq x y z
N MET A 1 15.15 -4.47 -1.85
CA MET A 1 14.75 -5.65 -1.04
C MET A 1 13.79 -6.48 -1.88
N PRO A 2 13.76 -7.82 -1.74
CA PRO A 2 12.77 -8.62 -2.45
C PRO A 2 11.36 -8.19 -1.99
N PRO A 3 10.41 -8.01 -2.92
CA PRO A 3 9.07 -7.58 -2.58
C PRO A 3 8.37 -8.64 -1.72
N LEU A 4 7.40 -8.23 -0.90
CA LEU A 4 6.58 -9.18 -0.15
C LEU A 4 5.94 -10.22 -1.10
N PRO A 5 5.87 -11.49 -0.71
CA PRO A 5 5.28 -12.54 -1.54
C PRO A 5 3.84 -12.16 -1.92
N GLY A 6 3.59 -12.07 -3.23
CA GLY A 6 2.30 -11.68 -3.80
C GLY A 6 2.19 -10.26 -4.35
N VAL A 7 3.25 -9.44 -4.26
CA VAL A 7 3.35 -8.13 -4.94
C VAL A 7 3.19 -8.26 -6.46
N GLU A 8 3.78 -9.29 -7.06
CA GLU A 8 3.70 -9.54 -8.51
C GLU A 8 2.27 -9.82 -9.02
N LEU A 9 1.36 -10.17 -8.10
CA LEU A 9 -0.04 -10.44 -8.40
C LEU A 9 -0.91 -9.17 -8.33
N VAL A 10 -0.36 -8.05 -7.84
CA VAL A 10 -1.10 -6.78 -7.73
C VAL A 10 -1.00 -6.04 -9.06
N GLN A 11 -1.97 -6.28 -9.93
CA GLN A 11 -2.04 -5.64 -11.26
C GLN A 11 -3.25 -4.70 -11.41
N THR A 12 -4.18 -4.75 -10.45
CA THR A 12 -5.41 -3.95 -10.46
C THR A 12 -5.53 -3.06 -9.22
N PRO A 13 -6.23 -1.91 -9.32
CA PRO A 13 -6.48 -1.04 -8.17
C PRO A 13 -7.17 -1.77 -7.00
N LEU A 14 -8.09 -2.70 -7.29
CA LEU A 14 -8.79 -3.47 -6.27
C LEU A 14 -7.85 -4.41 -5.50
N GLN A 15 -6.93 -5.07 -6.21
CA GLN A 15 -5.90 -5.90 -5.57
C GLN A 15 -4.97 -5.04 -4.71
N LEU A 16 -4.58 -3.85 -5.20
CA LEU A 16 -3.75 -2.91 -4.46
C LEU A 16 -4.43 -2.48 -3.16
N TYR A 17 -5.71 -2.14 -3.22
CA TYR A 17 -6.47 -1.74 -2.03
C TYR A 17 -6.45 -2.83 -0.94
N ARG A 18 -6.72 -4.08 -1.33
CA ARG A 18 -6.68 -5.24 -0.41
C ARG A 18 -5.27 -5.53 0.11
N TYR A 19 -4.25 -5.36 -0.73
CA TYR A 19 -2.85 -5.50 -0.34
C TYR A 19 -2.47 -4.48 0.74
N LEU A 20 -2.70 -3.19 0.49
CA LEU A 20 -2.36 -2.11 1.42
C LEU A 20 -3.09 -2.23 2.76
N LEU A 21 -4.35 -2.67 2.76
CA LEU A 21 -5.09 -2.94 4.00
C LEU A 21 -4.50 -4.11 4.81
N ARG A 22 -3.96 -5.14 4.15
CA ARG A 22 -3.24 -6.23 4.84
C ARG A 22 -1.92 -5.72 5.43
N CYS A 23 -1.19 -4.88 4.70
CA CYS A 23 0.03 -4.24 5.22
C CYS A 23 -0.26 -3.39 6.46
N CYS A 24 -1.34 -2.60 6.47
CA CYS A 24 -1.72 -1.80 7.64
C CYS A 24 -1.91 -2.66 8.90
N LYS A 25 -2.43 -3.88 8.79
CA LYS A 25 -2.60 -4.78 9.96
C LYS A 25 -1.28 -5.25 10.57
N GLN A 26 -0.18 -5.21 9.81
CA GLN A 26 1.15 -5.63 10.28
C GLN A 26 1.84 -4.55 11.12
N LEU A 27 1.39 -3.30 11.03
CA LEU A 27 1.96 -2.17 11.77
C LEU A 27 1.72 -2.33 13.28
N PRO A 28 2.70 -1.94 14.12
CA PRO A 28 2.66 -2.24 15.55
C PRO A 28 1.58 -1.49 16.33
N ALA A 29 1.27 -0.24 15.96
CA ALA A 29 0.40 0.62 16.76
C ALA A 29 -0.93 0.96 16.06
N LYS A 30 -2.05 0.87 16.80
CA LYS A 30 -3.41 1.09 16.27
C LYS A 30 -3.60 2.48 15.65
N ASN A 31 -2.98 3.52 16.21
CA ASN A 31 -3.01 4.89 15.67
C ASN A 31 -2.34 4.94 14.27
N MET A 32 -1.21 4.26 14.08
CA MET A 32 -0.57 4.14 12.76
C MET A 32 -1.46 3.39 11.78
N GLN A 33 -2.06 2.27 12.21
CA GLN A 33 -3.00 1.53 11.35
C GLN A 33 -4.16 2.40 10.85
N GLN A 34 -4.75 3.22 11.74
CA GLN A 34 -5.82 4.14 11.38
C GLN A 34 -5.32 5.22 10.42
N HIS A 35 -4.20 5.88 10.71
CA HIS A 35 -3.60 6.91 9.87
C HIS A 35 -3.38 6.41 8.43
N TYR A 36 -2.70 5.28 8.27
CA TYR A 36 -2.45 4.71 6.95
C TYR A 36 -3.73 4.21 6.26
N LYS A 37 -4.70 3.66 7.01
CA LYS A 37 -6.01 3.29 6.45
C LYS A 37 -6.76 4.49 5.89
N HIS A 38 -6.68 5.65 6.56
CA HIS A 38 -7.24 6.90 6.05
C HIS A 38 -6.47 7.40 4.82
N ALA A 39 -5.13 7.37 4.84
CA ALA A 39 -4.29 7.75 3.71
C ALA A 39 -4.58 6.91 2.45
N ILE A 40 -4.71 5.58 2.59
CA ILE A 40 -5.07 4.68 1.49
C ILE A 40 -6.40 5.09 0.88
N ARG A 41 -7.43 5.31 1.70
CA ARG A 41 -8.75 5.72 1.20
C ARG A 41 -8.71 7.06 0.48
N GLN A 42 -7.94 8.02 0.98
CA GLN A 42 -7.79 9.32 0.33
C GLN A 42 -7.06 9.20 -1.00
N ASN A 43 -5.95 8.46 -1.06
CA ASN A 43 -5.22 8.26 -2.32
C ASN A 43 -6.09 7.60 -3.41
N PHE A 44 -6.93 6.62 -3.05
CA PHE A 44 -7.86 6.02 -4.00
C PHE A 44 -8.93 7.00 -4.50
N LYS A 45 -9.35 7.97 -3.68
CA LYS A 45 -10.28 9.03 -4.10
C LYS A 45 -9.62 10.01 -5.07
N VAL A 46 -8.39 10.42 -4.77
CA VAL A 46 -7.63 11.38 -5.62
C VAL A 46 -7.36 10.81 -7.01
N HIS A 47 -7.21 9.48 -7.12
CA HIS A 47 -6.97 8.79 -8.38
C HIS A 47 -8.22 8.08 -8.94
N ALA A 48 -9.43 8.43 -8.47
CA ALA A 48 -10.65 7.74 -8.89
C ALA A 48 -10.99 7.96 -10.38
N ASP A 49 -10.64 9.14 -10.92
CA ASP A 49 -10.88 9.53 -12.31
C ASP A 49 -9.70 9.18 -13.25
N GLU A 50 -8.70 8.44 -12.75
CA GLU A 50 -7.55 8.03 -13.55
C GLU A 50 -7.88 6.78 -14.37
N ASP A 51 -8.08 6.95 -15.67
CA ASP A 51 -8.41 5.86 -16.60
C ASP A 51 -7.19 5.39 -17.43
N ASN A 52 -6.05 6.08 -17.36
CA ASN A 52 -4.88 5.69 -18.14
C ASN A 52 -4.22 4.43 -17.55
N PRO A 53 -4.14 3.32 -18.31
CA PRO A 53 -3.64 2.04 -17.80
C PRO A 53 -2.17 2.09 -17.38
N GLU A 54 -1.33 2.85 -18.08
CA GLU A 54 0.09 2.96 -17.72
C GLU A 54 0.29 3.79 -16.46
N ARG A 55 -0.54 4.82 -16.28
CA ARG A 55 -0.51 5.64 -15.07
C ARG A 55 -1.01 4.86 -13.85
N ILE A 56 -2.09 4.08 -14.02
CA ILE A 56 -2.57 3.15 -12.99
C ILE A 56 -1.46 2.17 -12.57
N ARG A 57 -0.75 1.56 -13.54
CA ARG A 57 0.36 0.64 -13.25
C ARG A 57 1.49 1.31 -12.48
N GLN A 58 1.85 2.54 -12.85
CA GLN A 58 2.87 3.31 -12.13
C GLN A 58 2.44 3.62 -10.68
N ILE A 59 1.18 4.03 -10.48
CA ILE A 59 0.63 4.29 -9.14
C ILE A 59 0.66 3.01 -8.31
N ILE A 60 0.24 1.88 -8.87
CA ILE A 60 0.29 0.58 -8.20
C ILE A 60 1.72 0.23 -7.77
N LYS A 61 2.67 0.30 -8.71
CA LYS A 61 4.08 -0.01 -8.44
C LYS A 61 4.62 0.87 -7.33
N ARG A 62 4.38 2.19 -7.41
CA ARG A 62 4.87 3.14 -6.42
C ARG A 62 4.27 2.90 -5.04
N ALA A 63 2.96 2.68 -4.97
CA ALA A 63 2.27 2.42 -3.70
C ALA A 63 2.76 1.14 -3.01
N ILE A 64 3.16 0.12 -3.79
CA ILE A 64 3.76 -1.10 -3.26
C ILE A 64 5.16 -0.80 -2.68
N GLU A 65 6.02 -0.11 -3.42
CA GLU A 65 7.35 0.28 -2.95
C GLU A 65 7.27 1.11 -1.66
N ASP A 66 6.36 2.07 -1.60
CA ASP A 66 6.13 2.90 -0.42
C ASP A 66 5.64 2.06 0.78
N ALA A 67 4.72 1.11 0.56
CA ALA A 67 4.23 0.21 1.60
C ALA A 67 5.32 -0.71 2.15
N ASP A 68 6.15 -1.28 1.28
CA ASP A 68 7.26 -2.14 1.68
C ASP A 68 8.32 -1.36 2.47
N TRP A 69 8.61 -0.11 2.07
CA TRP A 69 9.51 0.76 2.83
C TRP A 69 8.96 1.07 4.24
N ILE A 70 7.67 1.42 4.33
CA ILE A 70 7.00 1.68 5.62
C ILE A 70 7.06 0.44 6.51
N LEU A 71 6.68 -0.73 5.98
CA LEU A 71 6.66 -1.96 6.76
C LEU A 71 8.05 -2.31 7.30
N ASN A 72 9.10 -2.18 6.49
CA ASN A 72 10.46 -2.42 6.95
C ASN A 72 10.88 -1.39 8.01
N LYS A 73 10.59 -0.11 7.82
CA LYS A 73 10.89 0.96 8.79
C LYS A 73 10.28 0.68 10.17
N TYR A 74 9.04 0.21 10.23
CA TYR A 74 8.34 -0.06 11.50
C TYR A 74 8.50 -1.49 12.00
N LYS A 75 9.19 -2.37 11.25
CA LYS A 75 9.51 -3.74 11.68
C LYS A 75 10.48 -3.73 12.86
N ASP A 76 11.44 -2.81 12.85
CA ASP A 76 12.46 -2.68 13.90
C ASP A 76 11.91 -2.01 15.17
N LEU A 77 10.83 -1.25 15.06
CA LEU A 77 10.09 -0.65 16.18
C LEU A 77 9.20 -1.65 16.94
N LYS A 78 9.22 -2.92 16.54
CA LYS A 78 8.42 -3.99 17.16
C LYS A 78 9.14 -4.67 18.34
N GLN A 79 10.29 -4.15 18.78
CA GLN A 79 11.03 -4.62 19.95
C GLN A 79 10.50 -4.00 21.25
#